data_AF-A0A7S1QUY3-F1
#
_entry.id   AF-A0A7S1QUY3-F1
#
_cell.length_a   1.000
_cell.length_b   1.000
_cell.length_c   1.000
_cell.angle_alpha   90.00
_cell.angle_beta   90.00
_cell.angle_gamma   90.00
#
_symmetry.space_group_name_H-M   'P 1'
#
loop_
_entity.id
_entity.type
_entity.pdbx_description
1 polymer ?
#
loop_
_entity_poly.entity_id
_entity_poly.type
_entity_poly.pdbx_seq_one_letter_code
_entity_poly.pdbx_strand_id
1 'polypeptide(L)'
;GSIATATGGAYAMPFMLVIASLATLMICRHCAEALQGMAIYAAEFVGTFVLVFTVGCCVLAGSPMLNPVAIASVLMAMIYATGPVSGGHLNPAVSFALGVAGKAPWSTVLRYWVCQLCGGICAATCYCTIFAPKTAAIAPVAPYTWYHAGLAEVIYTGMLCFVVLNCAASKRNNAANDGNQ
;
A
#
# COMPACT_ATOMS: atom_id res chain seq x y z
N GLY A 1 -32.56 -63.01 -29.84
CA GLY A 1 -31.70 -61.94 -30.37
C GLY A 1 -31.37 -60.99 -29.24
N SER A 2 -30.08 -60.86 -28.96
CA SER A 2 -29.36 -59.96 -28.04
C SER A 2 -30.13 -58.89 -27.25
N ILE A 3 -30.11 -59.01 -25.92
CA ILE A 3 -30.37 -57.91 -24.97
C ILE A 3 -28.99 -57.37 -24.57
N ALA A 4 -28.55 -56.28 -25.18
CA ALA A 4 -27.27 -55.65 -24.90
C ALA A 4 -27.47 -54.25 -24.30
N THR A 5 -27.13 -54.13 -23.01
CA THR A 5 -26.33 -53.05 -22.40
C THR A 5 -26.62 -51.59 -22.80
N ALA A 6 -27.34 -50.85 -21.95
CA ALA A 6 -27.32 -49.37 -21.96
C ALA A 6 -27.80 -48.76 -20.62
N THR A 7 -27.05 -48.95 -19.52
CA THR A 7 -27.34 -48.26 -18.24
C THR A 7 -26.13 -47.55 -17.62
N GLY A 8 -25.04 -47.31 -18.35
CA GLY A 8 -23.82 -46.69 -17.80
C GLY A 8 -23.72 -45.15 -17.82
N GLY A 9 -24.63 -44.43 -18.50
CA GLY A 9 -24.36 -43.02 -18.90
C GLY A 9 -25.08 -41.91 -18.12
N ALA A 10 -26.21 -42.20 -17.46
CA ALA A 10 -27.09 -41.13 -16.97
C ALA A 10 -26.64 -40.48 -15.63
N TYR A 11 -25.85 -41.18 -14.82
CA TYR A 11 -25.36 -40.70 -13.52
C TYR A 11 -24.00 -39.99 -13.60
N ALA A 12 -23.27 -40.18 -14.71
CA ALA A 12 -21.96 -39.56 -14.93
C ALA A 12 -22.07 -38.06 -15.30
N MET A 13 -23.14 -37.69 -16.01
CA MET A 13 -23.40 -36.32 -16.47
C MET A 13 -23.62 -35.30 -15.33
N PRO A 14 -24.43 -35.56 -14.27
CA PRO A 14 -24.57 -34.62 -13.16
C PRO A 14 -23.28 -34.48 -12.32
N PHE A 15 -22.47 -35.54 -12.21
CA PHE A 15 -21.22 -35.49 -11.44
C PHE A 15 -20.12 -34.67 -12.15
N MET A 16 -19.99 -34.82 -13.48
CA MET A 16 -19.08 -33.97 -14.27
C MET A 16 -19.48 -32.50 -14.28
N LEU A 17 -20.78 -32.19 -14.28
CA LEU A 17 -21.27 -30.80 -14.25
C LEU A 17 -20.95 -30.10 -12.92
N VAL A 18 -21.05 -30.81 -11.79
CA VAL A 18 -20.65 -30.29 -10.47
C VAL A 18 -19.15 -30.06 -10.40
N ILE A 19 -18.32 -30.98 -10.90
CA ILE A 19 -16.86 -30.81 -10.95
C ILE A 19 -16.47 -29.64 -11.86
N ALA A 20 -17.11 -29.49 -13.02
CA ALA A 20 -16.85 -28.37 -13.94
C ALA A 20 -17.23 -27.00 -13.34
N SER A 21 -18.34 -26.94 -12.59
CA SER A 21 -18.78 -25.72 -11.91
C SER A 21 -17.87 -25.35 -10.73
N LEU A 22 -17.43 -26.34 -9.94
CA LEU A 22 -16.45 -26.15 -8.87
C LEU A 22 -15.08 -25.74 -9.43
N ALA A 23 -14.63 -26.33 -10.54
CA ALA A 23 -13.40 -25.94 -11.23
C ALA A 23 -13.47 -24.49 -11.75
N THR A 24 -14.61 -24.09 -12.30
CA THR A 24 -14.84 -22.71 -12.76
C THR A 24 -14.85 -21.71 -11.59
N LEU A 25 -15.48 -22.06 -10.46
CA LEU A 25 -15.45 -21.25 -9.24
C LEU A 25 -14.04 -21.14 -8.65
N MET A 26 -13.26 -22.23 -8.67
CA MET A 26 -11.87 -22.25 -8.21
C MET A 26 -10.97 -21.37 -9.10
N ILE A 27 -11.15 -21.40 -10.43
CA ILE A 27 -10.44 -20.54 -11.38
C ILE A 27 -10.83 -19.08 -11.19
N CYS A 28 -12.13 -18.77 -11.06
CA CYS A 28 -12.61 -17.42 -10.77
C CYS A 28 -12.06 -16.90 -9.44
N ARG A 29 -11.98 -17.73 -8.40
CA ARG A 29 -11.39 -17.37 -7.12
C ARG A 29 -9.88 -17.17 -7.22
N HIS A 30 -9.14 -18.02 -7.93
CA HIS A 30 -7.70 -17.82 -8.16
C HIS A 30 -7.40 -16.52 -8.93
N CYS A 31 -8.19 -16.21 -9.96
CA CYS A 31 -8.06 -14.95 -10.70
C CYS A 31 -8.42 -13.73 -9.83
N ALA A 32 -9.48 -13.81 -9.02
CA ALA A 32 -9.88 -12.73 -8.11
C ALA A 32 -8.82 -12.47 -7.03
N GLU A 33 -8.26 -13.53 -6.44
CA GLU A 33 -7.18 -13.44 -5.44
C GLU A 33 -5.89 -12.88 -6.06
N ALA A 34 -5.55 -13.27 -7.30
CA ALA A 34 -4.40 -12.74 -8.02
C ALA A 34 -4.57 -11.24 -8.36
N LEU A 35 -5.76 -10.84 -8.82
CA LEU A 35 -6.11 -9.44 -9.09
C LEU A 35 -6.11 -8.59 -7.81
N GLN A 36 -6.64 -9.12 -6.70
CA GLN A 36 -6.57 -8.45 -5.39
C GLN A 36 -5.14 -8.31 -4.90
N GLY A 37 -4.31 -9.36 -5.05
CA GLY A 37 -2.90 -9.30 -4.71
C GLY A 37 -2.15 -8.19 -5.45
N MET A 38 -2.38 -8.05 -6.76
CA MET A 38 -1.79 -6.98 -7.57
C MET A 38 -2.29 -5.58 -7.16
N ALA A 39 -3.58 -5.45 -6.84
CA ALA A 39 -4.17 -4.18 -6.44
C ALA A 39 -3.57 -3.64 -5.12
N ILE A 40 -3.28 -4.51 -4.17
CA ILE A 40 -2.63 -4.16 -2.89
C ILE A 40 -1.28 -3.49 -3.13
N TYR A 41 -0.41 -4.13 -3.92
CA TYR A 41 0.94 -3.61 -4.19
C TYR A 41 0.92 -2.36 -5.08
N ALA A 42 -0.03 -2.31 -6.02
CA ALA A 42 -0.25 -1.12 -6.84
C ALA A 42 -0.70 0.08 -5.99
N ALA A 43 -1.56 -0.14 -4.99
CA ALA A 43 -2.03 0.91 -4.09
C ALA A 43 -0.87 1.51 -3.26
N GLU A 44 0.00 0.65 -2.71
CA GLU A 44 1.21 1.10 -2.00
C GLU A 44 2.17 1.86 -2.92
N PHE A 45 2.41 1.35 -4.13
CA PHE A 45 3.26 2.04 -5.12
C PHE A 45 2.70 3.42 -5.50
N VAL A 46 1.42 3.50 -5.88
CA VAL A 46 0.79 4.74 -6.34
C VAL A 46 0.67 5.75 -5.19
N GLY A 47 0.28 5.30 -4.00
CA GLY A 47 0.22 6.18 -2.83
C GLY A 47 1.56 6.78 -2.46
N THR A 48 2.63 5.98 -2.42
CA THR A 48 3.98 6.50 -2.18
C THR A 48 4.47 7.38 -3.32
N PHE A 49 4.18 7.03 -4.57
CA PHE A 49 4.53 7.86 -5.72
C PHE A 49 3.93 9.26 -5.60
N VAL A 50 2.62 9.37 -5.37
CA VAL A 50 1.91 10.66 -5.27
C VAL A 50 2.43 11.46 -4.07
N LEU A 51 2.68 10.82 -2.94
CA LEU A 51 3.27 11.45 -1.76
C LEU A 51 4.65 12.06 -2.06
N VAL A 52 5.59 11.26 -2.58
CA VAL A 52 6.96 11.71 -2.86
C VAL A 52 7.00 12.76 -3.97
N PHE A 53 6.15 12.63 -4.99
CA PHE A 53 6.04 13.63 -6.05
C PHE A 53 5.56 14.98 -5.49
N THR A 54 4.57 14.95 -4.59
CA THR A 54 4.07 16.15 -3.91
C THR A 54 5.15 16.80 -3.05
N VAL A 55 5.95 16.01 -2.31
CA VAL A 55 7.10 16.53 -1.56
C VAL A 55 8.04 17.27 -2.50
N GLY A 56 8.40 16.69 -3.65
CA GLY A 56 9.23 17.35 -4.67
C GLY A 56 8.64 18.70 -5.13
N CYS A 57 7.36 18.72 -5.50
CA CYS A 57 6.65 19.95 -5.90
C CYS A 57 6.60 21.01 -4.80
N CYS A 58 6.38 20.61 -3.54
CA CYS A 58 6.37 21.53 -2.39
C CYS A 58 7.72 22.18 -2.17
N VAL A 59 8.82 21.46 -2.37
CA VAL A 59 10.17 22.04 -2.25
C VAL A 59 10.36 23.19 -3.27
N LEU A 60 9.83 23.06 -4.48
CA LEU A 60 9.86 24.14 -5.49
C LEU A 60 8.92 25.30 -5.17
N ALA A 61 7.77 25.02 -4.59
CA ALA A 61 6.84 26.06 -4.15
C ALA A 61 7.45 26.95 -3.05
N GLY A 62 8.36 26.41 -2.24
CA GLY A 62 9.16 27.19 -1.29
C GLY A 62 8.36 27.87 -0.17
N SER A 63 7.15 27.39 0.14
CA SER A 63 6.29 27.97 1.19
C SER A 63 6.39 27.16 2.50
N PRO A 64 7.12 27.65 3.53
CA PRO A 64 7.36 26.89 4.76
C PRO A 64 6.08 26.54 5.52
N MET A 65 5.03 27.36 5.41
CA MET A 65 3.76 27.16 6.09
C MET A 65 2.82 26.21 5.34
N LEU A 66 2.79 26.28 4.00
CA LEU A 66 1.83 25.50 3.20
C LEU A 66 2.37 24.12 2.83
N ASN A 67 3.70 23.97 2.72
CA ASN A 67 4.31 22.69 2.33
C ASN A 67 3.92 21.53 3.26
N PRO A 68 4.00 21.64 4.60
CA PRO A 68 3.58 20.55 5.48
C PRO A 68 2.10 20.20 5.34
N VAL A 69 1.24 21.22 5.13
CA VAL A 69 -0.21 21.03 4.98
C VAL A 69 -0.53 20.30 3.67
N ALA A 70 0.13 20.65 2.57
CA ALA A 70 -0.05 19.98 1.28
C ALA A 70 0.40 18.52 1.34
N ILE A 71 1.57 18.24 1.95
CA ILE A 71 2.08 16.87 2.13
C ILE A 71 1.15 16.05 3.03
N ALA A 72 0.67 16.62 4.13
CA ALA A 72 -0.28 15.92 5.02
C ALA A 72 -1.64 15.67 4.34
N SER A 73 -2.11 16.63 3.54
CA SER A 73 -3.40 16.54 2.84
C SER A 73 -3.36 15.47 1.75
N VAL A 74 -2.29 15.40 0.96
CA VAL A 74 -2.15 14.35 -0.05
C VAL A 74 -1.98 12.98 0.60
N LEU A 75 -1.23 12.88 1.71
CA LEU A 75 -1.11 11.64 2.46
C LEU A 75 -2.47 11.17 2.96
N MET A 76 -3.26 12.06 3.57
CA MET A 76 -4.62 11.75 4.05
C MET A 76 -5.52 11.29 2.89
N ALA A 77 -5.52 12.00 1.76
CA ALA A 77 -6.31 11.63 0.59
C ALA A 77 -5.91 10.24 0.06
N MET A 78 -4.62 9.94 -0.02
CA MET A 78 -4.14 8.63 -0.45
C MET A 78 -4.46 7.53 0.56
N ILE A 79 -4.39 7.78 1.87
CA ILE A 79 -4.82 6.82 2.90
C ILE A 79 -6.32 6.54 2.77
N TYR A 80 -7.17 7.55 2.54
CA TYR A 80 -8.60 7.29 2.33
C TYR A 80 -8.88 6.51 1.04
N ALA A 81 -8.11 6.76 -0.02
CA ALA A 81 -8.28 6.04 -1.29
C ALA A 81 -7.74 4.60 -1.22
N THR A 82 -6.61 4.38 -0.54
CA THR A 82 -5.86 3.11 -0.59
C THR A 82 -5.97 2.26 0.68
N GLY A 83 -6.46 2.84 1.78
CA GLY A 83 -6.65 2.18 3.06
C GLY A 83 -7.51 0.91 2.97
N PRO A 84 -8.70 0.97 2.34
CA PRO A 84 -9.54 -0.22 2.14
C PRO A 84 -8.92 -1.30 1.25
N VAL A 85 -7.88 -0.96 0.47
CA VAL A 85 -7.23 -1.88 -0.47
C VAL A 85 -6.01 -2.53 0.16
N SER A 86 -5.11 -1.74 0.77
CA SER A 86 -3.78 -2.17 1.19
C SER A 86 -3.48 -1.94 2.68
N GLY A 87 -4.37 -1.25 3.40
CA GLY A 87 -4.07 -0.67 4.71
C GLY A 87 -3.45 0.73 4.63
N GLY A 88 -3.01 1.17 3.44
CA GLY A 88 -2.55 2.54 3.20
C GLY A 88 -1.31 2.89 4.01
N HIS A 89 -0.31 2.01 4.05
CA HIS A 89 0.92 2.26 4.79
C HIS A 89 1.72 3.39 4.15
N LEU A 90 1.90 3.32 2.83
CA LEU A 90 2.51 4.30 1.92
C LEU A 90 3.90 4.81 2.33
N ASN A 91 4.51 4.20 3.34
CA ASN A 91 5.73 4.62 3.99
C ASN A 91 6.42 3.39 4.64
N PRO A 92 7.73 3.20 4.41
CA PRO A 92 8.49 2.10 5.03
C PRO A 92 8.48 2.11 6.56
N ALA A 93 8.59 3.28 7.20
CA ALA A 93 8.59 3.42 8.66
C ALA A 93 7.22 3.10 9.26
N VAL A 94 6.13 3.45 8.57
CA VAL A 94 4.76 3.07 8.98
C VAL A 94 4.57 1.56 8.87
N SER A 95 5.03 0.96 7.76
CA SER A 95 5.01 -0.50 7.58
C SER A 95 5.80 -1.22 8.65
N PHE A 96 6.97 -0.69 9.02
CA PHE A 96 7.78 -1.18 10.12
C PHE A 96 7.03 -1.09 11.46
N ALA A 97 6.43 0.06 11.77
CA ALA A 97 5.70 0.27 13.02
C ALA A 97 4.53 -0.72 13.19
N LEU A 98 3.76 -0.95 12.11
CA LEU A 98 2.69 -1.95 12.09
C LEU A 98 3.22 -3.39 12.20
N GLY A 99 4.38 -3.67 11.61
CA GLY A 99 5.09 -4.95 11.77
C GLY A 99 5.50 -5.22 13.23
N VAL A 100 6.15 -4.25 13.87
CA VAL A 100 6.55 -4.32 15.29
C VAL A 100 5.35 -4.43 16.22
N ALA A 101 4.25 -3.75 15.91
CA ALA A 101 3.00 -3.85 16.67
C ALA A 101 2.24 -5.17 16.47
N GLY A 102 2.73 -6.08 15.63
CA GLY A 102 2.08 -7.36 15.33
C GLY A 102 0.79 -7.22 14.51
N LYS A 103 0.64 -6.11 13.77
CA LYS A 103 -0.54 -5.78 12.96
C LYS A 103 -0.35 -6.04 11.48
N ALA A 104 0.90 -6.23 11.04
CA ALA A 104 1.22 -6.68 9.70
C ALA A 104 2.26 -7.81 9.77
N PRO A 105 2.09 -8.92 9.02
CA PRO A 105 3.12 -9.95 8.95
C PRO A 105 4.37 -9.38 8.26
N TRP A 106 5.55 -9.74 8.75
CA TRP A 106 6.83 -9.24 8.22
C TRP A 106 7.03 -9.52 6.73
N SER A 107 6.47 -10.60 6.20
CA SER A 107 6.48 -10.86 4.75
C SER A 107 5.76 -9.79 3.95
N THR A 108 4.66 -9.24 4.46
CA THR A 108 3.94 -8.11 3.84
C THR A 108 4.72 -6.81 4.01
N VAL A 109 5.30 -6.55 5.18
CA VAL A 109 6.16 -5.37 5.41
C VAL A 109 7.30 -5.28 4.39
N LEU A 110 8.02 -6.38 4.18
CA LEU A 110 9.14 -6.42 3.23
C LEU A 110 8.68 -6.20 1.78
N ARG A 111 7.55 -6.80 1.39
CA ARG A 111 6.99 -6.57 0.04
C ARG A 111 6.54 -5.13 -0.16
N TYR A 112 5.92 -4.53 0.86
CA TYR A 112 5.51 -3.13 0.83
C TYR A 112 6.70 -2.20 0.70
N TRP A 113 7.81 -2.46 1.41
CA TRP A 113 9.03 -1.68 1.25
C TRP A 113 9.52 -1.67 -0.20
N VAL A 114 9.51 -2.81 -0.89
CA VAL A 114 9.90 -2.86 -2.30
C VAL A 114 8.98 -1.96 -3.14
N CYS A 115 7.67 -2.09 -2.99
CA CYS A 115 6.69 -1.27 -3.74
C CYS A 115 6.83 0.23 -3.44
N GLN A 116 6.97 0.59 -2.16
CA GLN A 116 7.10 1.97 -1.70
C GLN A 116 8.41 2.60 -2.19
N LEU A 117 9.54 1.88 -2.11
CA LEU A 117 10.82 2.34 -2.61
C LEU A 117 10.80 2.54 -4.13
N CYS A 118 10.23 1.58 -4.87
CA CYS A 118 10.04 1.73 -6.31
C CYS A 118 9.16 2.95 -6.64
N GLY A 119 8.03 3.13 -5.94
CA GLY A 119 7.13 4.27 -6.13
C GLY A 119 7.82 5.61 -5.85
N GLY A 120 8.59 5.70 -4.76
CA GLY A 120 9.36 6.89 -4.41
C GLY A 120 10.45 7.22 -5.42
N ILE A 121 11.19 6.23 -5.91
CA ILE A 121 12.23 6.43 -6.95
C ILE A 121 11.59 6.90 -8.26
N CYS A 122 10.48 6.29 -8.68
CA CYS A 122 9.74 6.72 -9.87
C CYS A 122 9.23 8.16 -9.73
N ALA A 123 8.71 8.54 -8.57
CA ALA A 123 8.25 9.89 -8.29
C ALA A 123 9.38 10.91 -8.32
N ALA A 124 10.50 10.61 -7.66
CA ALA A 124 11.70 11.46 -7.68
C ALA A 124 12.23 11.65 -9.11
N THR A 125 12.27 10.57 -9.90
CA THR A 125 12.69 10.62 -11.31
C THR A 125 11.74 11.50 -12.12
N CYS A 126 10.43 11.28 -12.00
CA CYS A 126 9.41 12.07 -12.70
C CYS A 126 9.54 13.57 -12.36
N TYR A 127 9.63 13.89 -11.06
CA TYR A 127 9.88 15.24 -10.57
C TYR A 127 11.15 15.86 -11.19
N CYS A 128 12.28 15.17 -11.13
CA CYS A 128 13.54 15.66 -11.69
C CYS A 128 13.44 15.90 -13.20
N THR A 129 12.73 15.04 -13.94
CA THR A 129 12.56 15.20 -15.39
C THR A 129 11.65 16.37 -15.77
N ILE A 130 10.57 16.60 -15.01
CA ILE A 130 9.59 17.66 -15.31
C ILE A 130 10.15 19.04 -14.97
N PHE A 131 10.93 19.16 -13.88
CA PHE A 131 11.32 20.46 -13.33
C PHE A 131 12.82 20.79 -13.50
N ALA A 132 13.57 20.01 -14.28
CA ALA A 132 14.96 20.34 -14.63
C ALA A 132 15.06 21.74 -15.28
N PRO A 133 16.03 22.60 -14.90
CA PRO A 133 17.18 22.38 -14.00
C PRO A 133 16.92 22.76 -12.53
N LYS A 134 15.70 23.16 -12.15
CA LYS A 134 15.36 23.60 -10.80
C LYS A 134 15.10 22.39 -9.90
N THR A 135 16.13 21.60 -9.60
CA THR A 135 16.03 20.48 -8.64
C THR A 135 16.67 20.87 -7.32
N ALA A 136 15.98 20.62 -6.21
CA ALA A 136 16.49 20.92 -4.88
C ALA A 136 17.55 19.91 -4.40
N ALA A 137 18.49 20.38 -3.59
CA ALA A 137 19.48 19.54 -2.94
C ALA A 137 18.84 18.70 -1.82
N ILE A 138 19.22 17.42 -1.73
CA ILE A 138 18.76 16.47 -0.70
C ILE A 138 19.48 16.67 0.65
N ALA A 139 20.36 17.67 0.75
CA ALA A 139 21.17 17.95 1.92
C ALA A 139 20.57 19.06 2.81
N PRO A 140 20.80 19.02 4.14
CA PRO A 140 20.48 20.13 5.02
C PRO A 140 21.09 21.44 4.54
N VAL A 141 20.30 22.51 4.56
CA VAL A 141 20.76 23.85 4.21
C VAL A 141 21.32 24.52 5.46
N ALA A 142 22.45 25.21 5.33
CA ALA A 142 23.07 25.96 6.43
C ALA A 142 22.05 26.93 7.07
N PRO A 143 22.01 27.06 8.42
CA PRO A 143 22.98 26.57 9.41
C PRO A 143 22.72 25.14 9.94
N TYR A 144 21.75 24.42 9.39
CA TYR A 144 21.36 23.11 9.92
C TYR A 144 22.30 21.99 9.48
N THR A 145 22.55 21.04 10.38
CA THR A 145 23.40 19.88 10.14
C THR A 145 22.56 18.60 10.03
N TRP A 146 23.17 17.50 9.57
CA TRP A 146 22.55 16.18 9.52
C TRP A 146 21.98 15.70 10.86
N TYR A 147 22.56 16.14 11.98
CA TYR A 147 22.04 15.86 13.32
C TYR A 147 20.66 16.49 13.52
N HIS A 148 20.48 17.76 13.14
CA HIS A 148 19.20 18.45 13.25
C HIS A 148 18.14 17.82 12.34
N ALA A 149 18.52 17.45 11.11
CA ALA A 149 17.64 16.75 10.19
C ALA A 149 17.23 15.37 10.73
N GLY A 150 18.18 14.60 11.27
CA GLY A 150 17.90 13.30 11.88
C GLY A 150 16.98 13.38 13.10
N LEU A 151 17.15 14.38 13.97
CA LEU A 151 16.24 14.61 15.08
C LEU A 151 14.83 14.95 14.61
N ALA A 152 14.71 15.84 13.61
CA ALA A 152 13.41 16.17 13.03
C ALA A 152 12.74 14.93 12.43
N GLU A 153 13.48 14.10 11.69
CA GLU A 153 13.00 12.86 11.11
C GLU A 153 12.45 11.90 12.18
N VAL A 154 13.18 11.70 13.28
CA VAL A 154 12.75 10.82 14.38
C VAL A 154 11.46 11.34 15.03
N ILE A 155 11.36 12.64 15.26
CA ILE A 155 10.18 13.26 15.89
C ILE A 155 8.96 13.16 14.97
N TYR A 156 9.08 13.59 13.72
CA TYR A 156 7.95 13.61 12.78
C TYR A 156 7.54 12.21 12.31
N THR A 157 8.49 11.32 12.07
CA THR A 157 8.19 9.92 11.73
C THR A 157 7.61 9.19 12.94
N GLY A 158 8.14 9.44 14.14
CA GLY A 158 7.57 8.92 15.39
C GLY A 158 6.13 9.37 15.59
N MET A 159 5.84 10.66 15.36
CA MET A 159 4.49 11.20 15.41
C MET A 159 3.56 10.55 14.38
N LEU A 160 4.00 10.42 13.12
CA LEU A 160 3.22 9.77 12.06
C LEU A 160 2.90 8.31 12.43
N CYS A 161 3.91 7.53 12.84
CA CYS A 161 3.73 6.16 13.26
C CYS A 161 2.81 6.04 14.49
N PHE A 162 2.94 6.95 15.46
CA PHE A 162 2.04 7.01 16.61
C PHE A 162 0.59 7.24 16.18
N VAL A 163 0.33 8.19 15.28
CA VAL A 163 -1.02 8.45 14.77
C VAL A 163 -1.57 7.23 14.05
N VAL A 164 -0.80 6.61 13.15
CA VAL A 164 -1.24 5.41 12.43
C VAL A 164 -1.55 4.26 13.39
N LEU A 165 -0.70 4.01 14.38
CA LEU A 165 -0.96 2.97 15.38
C LEU A 165 -2.22 3.26 16.21
N ASN A 166 -2.48 4.52 16.57
CA ASN A 166 -3.70 4.86 17.29
C ASN A 166 -4.96 4.74 16.41
N CYS A 167 -4.87 5.11 15.14
CA CYS A 167 -5.99 5.08 14.22
C CYS A 167 -6.32 3.65 13.74
N ALA A 168 -5.31 2.86 13.37
CA ALA A 168 -5.48 1.57 12.70
C ALA A 168 -5.27 0.36 13.62
N ALA A 169 -4.40 0.48 14.63
CA ALA A 169 -3.97 -0.67 15.45
C ALA A 169 -4.56 -0.71 16.87
N SER A 170 -5.02 0.43 17.40
CA SER A 170 -5.54 0.53 18.76
C SER A 170 -6.84 -0.24 18.92
N LYS A 171 -6.96 -1.03 19.99
CA LYS A 171 -8.19 -1.79 20.32
C LYS A 171 -9.44 -0.92 20.47
N ARG A 172 -9.26 0.38 20.77
CA ARG A 172 -10.36 1.35 20.86
C ARG A 172 -10.98 1.64 19.49
N ASN A 173 -10.15 1.69 18.45
CA ASN A 173 -10.55 2.06 17.08
C ASN A 173 -10.66 0.83 16.16
N ASN A 174 -10.17 -0.31 16.61
CA ASN A 174 -10.18 -1.59 15.93
C ASN A 174 -10.52 -2.69 16.95
N ALA A 175 -11.77 -2.68 17.42
CA ALA A 175 -12.33 -3.71 18.30
C ALA A 175 -12.47 -5.01 17.51
N ALA A 176 -12.38 -6.17 18.18
CA ALA A 176 -12.29 -7.49 17.56
C ALA A 176 -13.41 -7.86 16.54
N ASN A 177 -14.47 -7.05 16.45
CA ASN A 177 -15.63 -7.27 15.60
C ASN A 177 -15.83 -6.19 14.52
N ASP A 178 -14.96 -5.18 14.40
CA ASP A 178 -15.21 -4.04 13.51
C ASP A 178 -14.60 -4.15 12.10
N GLY A 179 -13.79 -5.18 11.85
CA GLY A 179 -13.30 -5.54 10.50
C GLY A 179 -12.48 -4.44 9.81
N ASN A 180 -12.01 -3.44 10.55
CA ASN A 180 -11.35 -2.27 9.98
C ASN A 180 -9.86 -2.50 9.64
N GLN A 181 -9.28 -3.63 10.06
CA GLN A 181 -8.02 -4.21 9.56
C GLN A 181 -8.02 -5.72 9.79
#